data_AF-A0A842YHV4-F1
#
_entry.id   AF-A0A842YHV4-F1
#
_cell.length_a   1.000
_cell.length_b   1.000
_cell.length_c   1.000
_cell.angle_alpha   90.00
_cell.angle_beta   90.00
_cell.angle_gamma   90.00
#
_symmetry.space_group_name_H-M   'P 1'
#
loop_
_entity.id
_entity.type
_entity.pdbx_description
1 polymer ?
#
loop_
_entity_poly.entity_id
_entity_poly.type
_entity_poly.pdbx_seq_one_letter_code
_entity_poly.pdbx_strand_id
1 'polypeptide(L)'
;MQLFSDPFSLGIIASLLAGVATGVGALPILMKADFSRRTLDLMLGFAAGVMLAASSFSLLVPAFAEQTVQDAGWIGVFSIVGFGFLLGGLFVHITDKYLPHEHFQKGPEGPSSSLARVWLLVIAIT
;
A
#
# COMPACT_ATOMS: atom_id res chain seq x y z
N MET A 1 -0.63 22.86 -22.82
CA MET A 1 -1.61 21.78 -22.51
C MET A 1 -1.04 20.41 -22.94
N GLN A 2 0.24 20.13 -22.66
CA GLN A 2 0.93 18.85 -22.92
C GLN A 2 1.26 18.09 -21.62
N LEU A 3 1.24 18.78 -20.47
CA LEU A 3 1.46 18.23 -19.13
C LEU A 3 0.50 17.10 -18.71
N PHE A 4 -0.65 16.94 -19.38
CA PHE A 4 -1.65 15.91 -19.07
C PHE A 4 -1.62 14.73 -20.05
N SER A 5 -0.68 14.69 -20.99
CA SER A 5 -0.61 13.65 -22.02
C SER A 5 0.49 12.61 -21.74
N ASP A 6 1.52 12.98 -20.98
CA ASP A 6 2.65 12.10 -20.68
C ASP A 6 2.35 11.21 -19.46
N PRO A 7 2.43 9.88 -19.57
CA PRO A 7 2.19 8.97 -18.44
C PRO A 7 3.05 9.28 -17.21
N PHE A 8 4.26 9.78 -17.45
CA PHE A 8 5.20 10.17 -16.39
C PHE A 8 4.70 11.37 -15.57
N SER A 9 4.24 12.45 -16.23
CA SER A 9 3.73 13.63 -15.52
C SER A 9 2.43 13.32 -14.78
N LEU A 10 1.56 12.49 -15.37
CA LEU A 10 0.35 12.00 -14.70
C LEU A 10 0.69 11.20 -13.44
N GLY A 11 1.69 10.32 -13.50
CA GLY A 11 2.15 9.56 -12.34
C GLY A 11 2.66 10.45 -11.20
N ILE A 12 3.45 11.48 -11.53
CA ILE A 12 3.94 12.45 -10.53
C ILE A 12 2.78 13.23 -9.90
N ILE A 13 1.87 13.76 -10.71
CA ILE A 13 0.74 14.56 -10.21
C ILE A 13 -0.18 13.69 -9.35
N ALA A 14 -0.49 12.47 -9.79
CA ALA A 14 -1.32 11.53 -9.03
C ALA A 14 -0.68 11.17 -7.68
N SER A 15 0.63 10.90 -7.68
CA SER A 15 1.38 10.57 -6.45
C SER A 15 1.44 11.75 -5.48
N LEU A 16 1.66 12.97 -6.00
CA LEU A 16 1.65 14.18 -5.19
C LEU A 16 0.26 14.43 -4.57
N LEU A 17 -0.80 14.28 -5.37
CA LEU A 17 -2.17 14.41 -4.90
C LEU A 17 -2.50 13.37 -3.83
N ALA A 18 -2.06 12.12 -3.99
CA ALA A 18 -2.21 11.08 -2.99
C ALA A 18 -1.49 11.44 -1.68
N GLY A 19 -0.25 11.94 -1.75
CA GLY A 19 0.50 12.39 -0.58
C GLY A 19 -0.16 13.57 0.13
N VAL A 20 -0.65 14.56 -0.63
CA VAL A 20 -1.42 15.69 -0.09
C VAL A 20 -2.72 15.22 0.56
N ALA A 21 -3.42 14.26 -0.04
CA ALA A 21 -4.63 13.68 0.55
C ALA A 21 -4.38 13.04 1.92
N THR A 22 -3.24 12.34 2.10
CA THR A 22 -2.82 11.82 3.42
C THR A 22 -2.59 12.94 4.42
N GLY A 23 -1.91 14.02 4.01
CA GLY A 23 -1.70 15.20 4.85
C GLY A 23 -3.01 15.90 5.24
N VAL A 24 -3.93 16.06 4.30
CA VAL A 24 -5.27 16.60 4.54
C VAL A 24 -6.06 15.70 5.50
N GLY A 25 -5.97 14.38 5.33
CA GLY A 25 -6.59 13.41 6.23
C GLY A 25 -6.07 13.46 7.67
N ALA A 26 -4.84 13.93 7.88
CA ALA A 26 -4.24 14.11 9.21
C ALA A 26 -4.62 15.44 9.89
N LEU A 27 -5.16 16.43 9.17
CA LEU A 27 -5.53 17.75 9.73
C LEU A 27 -6.45 17.71 10.96
N PRO A 28 -7.46 16.82 11.05
CA PRO A 28 -8.34 16.76 12.23
C PRO A 28 -7.58 16.50 13.55
N ILE A 29 -6.43 15.81 13.48
CA ILE A 29 -5.60 15.52 14.65
C ILE A 29 -5.02 16.82 15.25
N LEU A 30 -4.68 17.81 14.41
CA LEU A 30 -4.19 19.12 14.87
C LEU A 30 -5.27 19.92 15.61
N MET A 31 -6.55 19.67 15.31
CA MET A 31 -7.69 20.27 15.99
C MET A 31 -8.09 19.53 17.28
N LYS A 32 -7.26 18.59 17.75
CA LYS A 32 -7.56 17.70 18.88
C LYS A 32 -8.86 16.90 18.69
N ALA A 33 -9.14 16.47 17.45
CA ALA A 33 -10.27 15.59 17.21
C ALA A 33 -10.03 14.24 17.91
N ASP A 34 -10.93 13.90 18.84
CA ASP A 34 -10.97 12.58 19.46
C ASP A 34 -11.90 11.67 18.65
N PHE A 35 -11.33 10.62 18.06
CA PHE A 35 -12.08 9.62 17.31
C PHE A 35 -12.44 8.44 18.20
N SER A 36 -13.70 8.00 18.15
CA SER A 36 -14.09 6.75 18.80
C SER A 36 -13.38 5.56 18.14
N ARG A 37 -13.08 4.50 18.91
CA ARG A 37 -12.49 3.26 18.37
C ARG A 37 -13.28 2.72 17.17
N ARG A 38 -14.62 2.76 17.25
CA ARG A 38 -15.50 2.30 16.16
C ARG A 38 -15.31 3.11 14.88
N THR A 39 -15.10 4.42 14.99
CA THR A 39 -14.82 5.29 13.83
C THR A 39 -13.49 4.92 13.20
N LEU A 40 -12.46 4.72 14.02
CA LEU A 40 -11.14 4.29 13.54
C LEU A 40 -11.21 2.93 12.82
N ASP A 41 -11.90 1.95 13.42
CA ASP A 41 -12.07 0.62 12.83
C ASP A 41 -12.81 0.68 11.48
N LEU A 42 -13.83 1.54 11.36
CA LEU A 42 -14.53 1.79 10.11
C LEU A 42 -13.61 2.42 9.05
N MET A 43 -12.77 3.39 9.42
CA MET A 43 -11.83 4.02 8.48
C MET A 43 -10.75 3.05 8.02
N LEU A 44 -10.18 2.25 8.93
CA LEU A 44 -9.20 1.21 8.61
C LEU A 44 -9.81 0.11 7.73
N GLY A 45 -11.02 -0.35 8.06
CA GLY A 45 -11.75 -1.34 7.25
C GLY A 45 -12.10 -0.81 5.86
N PHE A 46 -12.50 0.45 5.75
CA PHE A 46 -12.76 1.10 4.46
C PHE A 46 -11.48 1.18 3.61
N ALA A 47 -10.36 1.63 4.19
CA ALA A 47 -9.08 1.69 3.49
C ALA A 47 -8.62 0.31 3.01
N ALA A 48 -8.71 -0.71 3.87
CA ALA A 48 -8.39 -2.09 3.50
C ALA A 48 -9.28 -2.60 2.34
N GLY A 49 -10.58 -2.31 2.37
CA GLY A 49 -11.52 -2.68 1.32
C GLY A 49 -11.20 -2.02 -0.03
N VAL A 50 -10.92 -0.71 -0.04
CA VAL A 50 -10.55 0.03 -1.26
C VAL A 50 -9.27 -0.54 -1.87
N MET A 51 -8.24 -0.82 -1.05
CA MET A 51 -6.98 -1.38 -1.54
C MET A 51 -7.13 -2.79 -2.10
N LEU A 52 -7.99 -3.64 -1.49
CA LEU A 52 -8.28 -4.98 -2.00
C LEU A 52 -9.07 -4.94 -3.32
N ALA A 53 -10.00 -4.00 -3.46
CA ALA A 53 -10.72 -3.79 -4.71
C ALA A 53 -9.80 -3.27 -5.82
N ALA A 54 -8.92 -2.31 -5.51
CA ALA A 54 -7.94 -1.79 -6.47
C ALA A 54 -6.97 -2.88 -6.95
N SER A 55 -6.44 -3.71 -6.04
CA SER A 55 -5.53 -4.80 -6.42
C SER A 55 -6.22 -5.86 -7.28
N SER A 56 -7.50 -6.16 -7.03
CA SER A 56 -8.25 -7.13 -7.82
C SER A 56 -8.67 -6.59 -9.19
N PHE A 57 -9.33 -5.42 -9.22
CA PHE A 57 -9.97 -4.91 -10.45
C PHE A 57 -9.10 -3.98 -11.26
N SER A 58 -8.19 -3.22 -10.63
CA SER A 58 -7.33 -2.25 -11.32
C SER A 58 -5.94 -2.79 -11.62
N LEU A 59 -5.51 -3.89 -10.96
CA LEU A 59 -4.21 -4.52 -11.22
C LEU A 59 -4.37 -5.93 -11.79
N LEU A 60 -4.97 -6.89 -11.06
CA LEU A 60 -5.03 -8.29 -11.49
C LEU A 60 -5.86 -8.51 -12.76
N VAL A 61 -7.08 -7.97 -12.82
CA VAL A 61 -7.94 -8.11 -14.02
C VAL A 61 -7.26 -7.55 -15.29
N PRO A 62 -6.71 -6.32 -15.28
CA PRO A 62 -5.93 -5.80 -16.41
C PRO A 62 -4.70 -6.64 -16.72
N ALA A 63 -3.99 -7.15 -15.71
CA ALA A 63 -2.82 -7.99 -15.91
C ALA A 63 -3.14 -9.29 -16.67
N PHE A 64 -4.31 -9.90 -16.44
CA PHE A 64 -4.76 -11.05 -17.24
C PHE A 64 -5.17 -10.66 -18.66
N ALA A 65 -5.57 -9.41 -18.87
CA ALA A 65 -5.99 -8.89 -20.18
C ALA A 65 -4.80 -8.46 -21.05
N GLU A 66 -3.59 -8.36 -20.50
CA GLU A 66 -2.38 -8.01 -21.25
C GLU A 66 -2.10 -9.00 -22.39
N GLN A 67 -1.75 -8.46 -23.57
CA GLN A 67 -1.59 -9.25 -24.80
C GLN A 67 -0.54 -10.35 -24.64
N THR A 68 0.58 -10.05 -23.96
CA THR A 68 1.67 -11.00 -23.71
C THR A 68 1.24 -12.18 -22.83
N VAL A 69 0.31 -11.95 -21.91
CA VAL A 69 -0.26 -12.98 -21.04
C VAL A 69 -1.25 -13.82 -21.82
N GLN A 70 -2.09 -13.20 -22.66
CA GLN A 70 -3.05 -13.92 -23.49
C GLN A 70 -2.38 -14.81 -24.54
N ASP A 71 -1.34 -14.30 -25.22
CA ASP A 71 -0.60 -15.03 -26.26
C ASP A 71 0.09 -16.28 -25.69
N ALA A 72 0.52 -16.23 -24.42
CA ALA A 72 1.10 -17.36 -23.70
C ALA A 72 0.08 -18.28 -23.00
N GLY A 73 -1.21 -17.93 -23.02
CA GLY A 73 -2.31 -18.68 -22.41
C GLY A 73 -2.09 -18.96 -20.91
N TRP A 74 -2.44 -20.17 -20.46
CA TRP A 74 -2.27 -20.57 -19.05
C TRP A 74 -0.83 -20.44 -18.55
N ILE A 75 0.17 -20.63 -19.40
CA ILE A 75 1.57 -20.49 -19.02
C ILE A 75 1.87 -19.04 -18.65
N GLY A 76 1.38 -18.07 -19.44
CA GLY A 76 1.52 -16.64 -19.14
C GLY A 76 0.85 -16.25 -17.82
N VAL A 77 -0.36 -16.77 -17.58
CA VAL A 77 -1.11 -16.51 -16.33
C VAL A 77 -0.33 -16.95 -15.10
N PHE A 78 0.21 -18.18 -15.09
CA PHE A 78 0.96 -18.68 -13.94
C PHE A 78 2.36 -18.05 -13.82
N SER A 79 3.08 -17.91 -14.93
CA SER A 79 4.48 -17.48 -14.93
C SER A 79 4.67 -15.96 -14.79
N ILE A 80 3.78 -15.14 -15.33
CA ILE A 80 3.89 -13.69 -15.30
C ILE A 80 3.05 -13.15 -14.15
N VAL A 81 1.73 -13.39 -14.18
CA VAL A 81 0.81 -12.79 -13.20
C VAL A 81 0.91 -13.51 -11.86
N GLY A 82 0.85 -14.85 -11.85
CA GLY A 82 0.93 -15.66 -10.63
C GLY A 82 2.27 -15.50 -9.92
N PHE A 83 3.38 -15.65 -10.64
CA PHE A 83 4.71 -15.45 -10.08
C PHE A 83 4.93 -14.01 -9.62
N GLY A 84 4.51 -13.00 -10.41
CA GLY A 84 4.62 -11.60 -10.03
C GLY A 84 3.85 -11.27 -8.76
N PHE A 85 2.62 -11.78 -8.64
CA PHE A 85 1.80 -11.62 -7.44
C PHE A 85 2.41 -12.29 -6.21
N LEU A 86 2.88 -13.54 -6.35
CA LEU A 86 3.55 -14.28 -5.28
C LEU A 86 4.85 -13.60 -4.84
N LEU A 87 5.66 -13.13 -5.78
CA LEU A 87 6.90 -12.43 -5.50
C LEU A 87 6.61 -11.11 -4.76
N GLY A 88 5.61 -10.34 -5.19
CA GLY A 88 5.18 -9.13 -4.50
C GLY A 88 4.71 -9.41 -3.06
N GLY A 89 3.89 -10.44 -2.86
CA GLY A 89 3.45 -10.86 -1.53
C GLY A 89 4.61 -11.33 -0.64
N LEU A 90 5.53 -12.12 -1.20
CA LEU A 90 6.72 -12.57 -0.50
C LEU A 90 7.65 -11.41 -0.15
N PHE A 91 7.80 -10.43 -1.04
CA PHE A 91 8.56 -9.21 -0.79
C PHE A 91 8.00 -8.45 0.40
N VAL A 92 6.67 -8.22 0.44
CA VAL A 92 6.02 -7.56 1.59
C VAL A 92 6.24 -8.37 2.88
N HIS A 93 6.09 -9.70 2.83
CA HIS A 93 6.32 -10.57 4.00
C HIS A 93 7.76 -10.54 4.52
N ILE A 94 8.73 -10.53 3.61
CA ILE A 94 10.16 -10.42 3.95
C ILE A 94 10.42 -9.05 4.58
N THR A 95 9.95 -7.97 3.95
CA THR A 95 10.13 -6.61 4.46
C THR A 95 9.55 -6.47 5.87
N ASP A 96 8.34 -6.98 6.11
CA ASP A 96 7.72 -7.02 7.44
C ASP A 96 8.60 -7.72 8.48
N LYS A 97 9.16 -8.90 8.13
CA LYS A 97 10.01 -9.68 9.04
C LYS A 97 11.36 -9.02 9.37
N TYR A 98 11.94 -8.27 8.43
CA TYR A 98 13.27 -7.66 8.61
C TYR A 98 13.20 -6.20 9.10
N LEU A 99 12.05 -5.53 8.96
CA LEU A 99 11.86 -4.20 9.53
C LEU A 99 11.74 -4.30 11.05
N PRO A 100 12.56 -3.58 11.83
CA PRO A 100 12.31 -3.42 13.25
C PRO A 100 11.04 -2.58 13.42
N HIS A 101 9.96 -3.16 13.92
CA HIS A 101 8.70 -2.47 14.14
C HIS A 101 8.09 -2.82 15.50
N GLU A 102 7.40 -1.86 16.12
CA GLU A 102 6.67 -2.11 17.37
C GLU A 102 5.17 -2.24 17.08
N HIS A 103 4.59 -3.39 17.41
CA HIS A 103 3.15 -3.54 17.45
C HIS A 103 2.59 -2.97 18.75
N PHE A 104 1.64 -2.02 18.64
CA PHE A 104 0.99 -1.34 19.77
C PHE A 104 0.39 -2.27 20.86
N GLN A 105 0.13 -3.55 20.55
CA GLN A 105 -0.42 -4.54 21.49
C GLN A 105 0.50 -5.74 21.83
N LYS A 106 1.49 -6.08 20.99
CA LYS A 106 2.28 -7.33 21.13
C LYS A 106 3.71 -7.14 21.65
N GLY A 107 4.26 -5.93 21.62
CA GLY A 107 5.67 -5.67 21.98
C GLY A 107 6.59 -5.56 20.75
N PRO A 108 7.92 -5.52 20.94
CA PRO A 108 8.87 -5.39 19.83
C PRO A 108 8.99 -6.69 19.03
N GLU A 109 8.76 -6.61 17.71
CA GLU A 109 9.03 -7.68 16.74
C GLU A 109 10.13 -7.21 15.75
N GLY A 110 11.03 -8.13 15.34
CA GLY A 110 12.21 -7.80 14.53
C GLY A 110 13.53 -7.63 15.32
N PRO A 111 14.64 -7.24 14.66
CA PRO A 111 15.94 -7.05 15.32
C PRO A 111 15.93 -5.91 16.34
N SER A 112 16.71 -6.03 17.43
CA SER A 112 16.74 -5.01 18.48
C SER A 112 17.21 -3.67 17.93
N SER A 113 16.38 -2.65 18.10
CA SER A 113 16.64 -1.29 17.59
C SER A 113 16.68 -0.29 18.74
N SER A 114 17.64 0.63 18.70
CA SER A 114 17.78 1.75 19.64
C SER A 114 16.93 2.97 19.26
N LEU A 115 16.11 2.86 18.21
CA LEU A 115 15.29 3.95 17.70
C LEU A 115 14.09 4.25 18.63
N ALA A 116 13.69 5.52 18.67
CA ALA A 116 12.50 5.93 19.41
C ALA A 116 11.23 5.29 18.80
N ARG A 117 10.25 4.96 19.64
CA ARG A 117 8.97 4.34 19.25
C ARG A 117 8.26 5.06 18.09
N VAL A 118 8.36 6.39 18.03
CA VAL A 118 7.78 7.18 16.92
C VAL A 118 8.45 6.84 15.57
N TRP A 119 9.76 6.64 15.55
CA TRP A 119 10.48 6.26 14.33
C TRP A 119 10.16 4.84 13.89
N LEU A 120 9.98 3.91 14.83
CA LEU A 120 9.52 2.56 14.53
C LEU A 120 8.10 2.56 13.94
N LEU A 121 7.23 3.46 14.40
CA LEU A 121 5.88 3.65 13.84
C LEU A 121 5.93 4.24 12.42
N VAL A 122 6.76 5.27 12.19
CA VAL A 122 6.90 5.88 10.86
C VAL A 122 7.38 4.85 9.85
N ILE A 123 8.42 4.09 10.21
CA ILE A 123 8.98 3.01 9.38
C ILE A 123 7.95 1.91 9.09
N ALA A 124 7.03 1.63 10.02
CA ALA A 124 5.96 0.65 9.78
C ALA A 124 4.87 1.15 8.82
N ILE A 125 4.70 2.46 8.68
CA ILE A 125 3.67 3.07 7.81
C ILE A 125 4.21 3.37 6.41
N THR A 126 5.51 3.66 6.28
CA THR A 126 6.19 4.04 5.02
C THR A 126 6.93 2.89 4.37
#